data_AF-A0A3A6PA68-F1
#
_entry.id   AF-A0A3A6PA68-F1
#
_cell.length_a   1.000
_cell.length_b   1.000
_cell.length_c   1.000
_cell.angle_alpha   90.00
_cell.angle_beta   90.00
_cell.angle_gamma   90.00
#
_symmetry.space_group_name_H-M   'P 1'
#
loop_
_entity.id
_entity.type
_entity.pdbx_description
1 polymer ?
#
loop_
_entity_poly.entity_id
_entity_poly.type
_entity_poly.pdbx_seq_one_letter_code
_entity_poly.pdbx_strand_id
1 'polypeptide(L)'
;MTIHAMSESHACSICEWRYEPPLDIYNWPSWTNMKKDGIEFGDPVLRASQYAVVLDEQHSLVGYAQYFPMGHVTRLGLGLHPDRMGHGLGSRFVQLIAREAVRRSPGNEIDLEVASWNKRAVRAYERAGFHIEDTYLRPSPAGEVECHCMVFDASRLSCGND
;
A
#
# COMPACT_ATOMS: atom_id res chain seq x y z
N MET A 1 -5.80 -13.56 6.21
CA MET A 1 -5.85 -12.34 5.36
C MET A 1 -5.94 -12.77 3.91
N THR A 2 -6.87 -12.21 3.16
CA THR A 2 -7.09 -12.49 1.73
C THR A 2 -7.31 -11.18 0.96
N ILE A 3 -6.98 -11.17 -0.33
CA ILE A 3 -7.08 -9.98 -1.18
C ILE A 3 -8.34 -10.07 -2.03
N HIS A 4 -9.12 -8.98 -2.06
CA HIS A 4 -10.38 -8.88 -2.81
C HIS A 4 -10.44 -7.59 -3.62
N ALA A 5 -11.29 -7.55 -4.65
CA ALA A 5 -11.57 -6.33 -5.38
C ALA A 5 -12.13 -5.23 -4.45
N MET A 6 -11.74 -3.98 -4.67
CA MET A 6 -12.28 -2.86 -3.91
C MET A 6 -13.67 -2.48 -4.41
N SER A 7 -14.69 -2.63 -3.56
CA SER A 7 -16.04 -2.12 -3.82
C SER A 7 -16.16 -0.64 -3.45
N GLU A 8 -17.27 0.00 -3.81
CA GLU A 8 -17.58 1.35 -3.32
C GLU A 8 -17.76 1.40 -1.80
N SER A 9 -18.33 0.38 -1.17
CA SER A 9 -18.48 0.34 0.28
C SER A 9 -17.12 0.29 0.98
N HIS A 10 -16.19 -0.51 0.46
CA HIS A 10 -14.82 -0.53 0.98
C HIS A 10 -14.13 0.82 0.83
N ALA A 11 -14.21 1.42 -0.38
CA ALA A 11 -13.63 2.72 -0.65
C ALA A 11 -14.18 3.81 0.29
N CYS A 12 -15.50 3.79 0.53
CA CYS A 12 -16.16 4.70 1.46
C CYS A 12 -15.63 4.54 2.89
N SER A 13 -15.53 3.30 3.41
CA SER A 13 -14.99 3.05 4.74
C SER A 13 -13.52 3.45 4.87
N ILE A 14 -12.70 3.28 3.83
CA ILE A 14 -11.30 3.70 3.85
C ILE A 14 -11.18 5.23 3.95
N CYS A 15 -12.08 5.99 3.31
CA CYS A 15 -12.14 7.45 3.44
C CYS A 15 -12.50 7.93 4.86
N GLU A 16 -13.02 7.06 5.73
CA GLU A 16 -13.35 7.37 7.12
C GLU A 16 -12.15 7.19 8.05
N TRP A 17 -11.09 6.51 7.61
CA TRP A 17 -9.92 6.25 8.45
C TRP A 17 -9.22 7.55 8.82
N ARG A 18 -8.88 7.68 10.10
CA ARG A 18 -8.09 8.79 10.62
C ARG A 18 -6.88 8.26 11.36
N TYR A 19 -5.71 8.74 10.96
CA TYR A 19 -4.46 8.54 11.66
C TYR A 19 -4.14 9.78 12.48
N GLU A 20 -3.55 9.55 13.66
CA GLU A 20 -2.99 10.61 14.49
C GLU A 20 -1.68 11.17 13.89
N PRO A 21 -1.34 12.43 14.15
CA PRO A 21 -0.06 13.00 13.73
C PRO A 21 1.15 12.16 14.20
N PRO A 22 2.21 12.03 13.38
CA PRO A 22 2.41 12.67 12.06
C PRO A 22 1.88 11.83 10.88
N LEU A 23 1.08 10.80 11.14
CA LEU A 23 0.55 9.90 10.10
C LEU A 23 -0.74 10.42 9.46
N ASP A 24 -1.29 11.50 9.98
CA ASP A 24 -2.48 12.18 9.47
C ASP A 24 -2.33 12.65 8.01
N ILE A 25 -1.10 12.82 7.53
CA ILE A 25 -0.81 13.09 6.11
C ILE A 25 -1.29 11.98 5.15
N TYR A 26 -1.57 10.78 5.67
CA TYR A 26 -2.07 9.63 4.90
C TYR A 26 -3.60 9.51 4.95
N ASN A 27 -4.29 10.46 5.59
CA ASN A 27 -5.75 10.50 5.61
C ASN A 27 -6.29 10.81 4.21
N TRP A 28 -7.25 10.01 3.76
CA TRP A 28 -7.96 10.27 2.51
C TRP A 28 -8.98 11.40 2.67
N PRO A 29 -9.24 12.18 1.60
CA PRO A 29 -10.42 13.03 1.52
C PRO A 29 -11.71 12.23 1.74
N SER A 30 -12.81 12.93 2.02
CA SER A 30 -14.12 12.29 2.16
C SER A 30 -14.50 11.54 0.87
N TRP A 31 -15.24 10.45 1.01
CA TRP A 31 -15.70 9.65 -0.13
C TRP A 31 -16.48 10.49 -1.15
N THR A 32 -17.30 11.42 -0.67
CA THR A 32 -18.04 12.37 -1.52
C THR A 32 -17.10 13.17 -2.42
N ASN A 33 -16.00 13.70 -1.88
CA ASN A 33 -15.03 14.48 -2.67
C ASN A 33 -14.21 13.58 -3.60
N MET A 34 -13.72 12.43 -3.10
CA MET A 34 -12.98 11.45 -3.92
C MET A 34 -13.79 11.03 -5.15
N LYS A 35 -15.07 10.69 -4.97
CA LYS A 35 -15.97 10.27 -6.05
C LYS A 35 -16.33 11.42 -6.98
N LYS A 36 -16.57 12.62 -6.45
CA LYS A 36 -16.89 13.82 -7.25
C LYS A 36 -15.73 14.21 -8.17
N ASP A 37 -14.52 14.20 -7.63
CA ASP A 37 -13.33 14.66 -8.34
C ASP A 37 -12.70 13.54 -9.20
N GLY A 38 -13.14 12.29 -9.03
CA GLY A 38 -12.69 11.15 -9.84
C GLY A 38 -11.21 10.84 -9.63
N ILE A 39 -10.73 10.96 -8.40
CA ILE A 39 -9.31 10.75 -8.06
C ILE A 39 -9.12 9.40 -7.37
N GLU A 40 -7.99 8.75 -7.64
CA GLU A 40 -7.57 7.51 -6.98
C GLU A 40 -8.69 6.45 -7.06
N PHE A 41 -9.03 5.79 -5.96
CA PHE A 41 -10.15 4.85 -5.91
C PHE A 41 -11.54 5.51 -5.93
N GLY A 42 -11.65 6.84 -6.05
CA GLY A 42 -12.88 7.54 -6.41
C GLY A 42 -13.29 7.30 -7.86
N ASP A 43 -12.31 7.20 -8.77
CA ASP A 43 -12.51 6.78 -10.16
C ASP A 43 -12.84 5.27 -10.22
N PRO A 44 -13.96 4.87 -10.84
CA PRO A 44 -14.36 3.46 -10.90
C PRO A 44 -13.41 2.59 -11.74
N VAL A 45 -12.77 3.13 -12.77
CA VAL A 45 -11.80 2.43 -13.62
C VAL A 45 -10.51 2.21 -12.85
N LEU A 46 -9.97 3.25 -12.19
CA LEU A 46 -8.77 3.10 -11.37
C LEU A 46 -9.04 2.17 -10.18
N ARG A 47 -10.17 2.34 -9.49
CA ARG A 47 -10.59 1.46 -8.37
C ARG A 47 -10.62 0.00 -8.80
N ALA A 48 -11.21 -0.32 -9.95
CA ALA A 48 -11.34 -1.69 -10.43
C ALA A 48 -10.01 -2.29 -10.93
N SER A 49 -9.16 -1.48 -11.56
CA SER A 49 -7.94 -1.96 -12.23
C SER A 49 -6.71 -1.97 -11.32
N GLN A 50 -6.61 -1.04 -10.36
CA GLN A 50 -5.41 -0.84 -9.56
C GLN A 50 -5.61 -1.13 -8.07
N TYR A 51 -6.83 -1.01 -7.54
CA TYR A 51 -7.05 -1.12 -6.10
C TYR A 51 -7.62 -2.48 -5.67
N ALA A 52 -7.19 -2.90 -4.49
CA ALA A 52 -7.70 -4.06 -3.80
C ALA A 52 -7.79 -3.80 -2.30
N VAL A 53 -8.57 -4.62 -1.61
CA VAL A 53 -8.65 -4.63 -0.15
C VAL A 53 -8.07 -5.90 0.42
N VAL A 54 -7.60 -5.83 1.66
CA VAL A 54 -7.20 -6.98 2.45
C VAL A 54 -8.22 -7.18 3.55
N LEU A 55 -8.81 -8.37 3.60
CA LEU A 55 -9.80 -8.75 4.61
C LEU A 55 -9.20 -9.82 5.55
N ASP A 56 -9.63 -9.82 6.82
CA ASP A 56 -9.37 -10.93 7.73
C ASP A 56 -10.40 -12.08 7.55
N GLU A 57 -10.30 -13.11 8.39
CA GLU A 57 -11.16 -14.30 8.33
C GLU A 57 -12.62 -13.99 8.68
N GLN A 58 -12.86 -12.88 9.40
CA GLN A 58 -14.19 -12.39 9.75
C GLN A 58 -14.71 -11.37 8.71
N HIS A 59 -14.07 -11.29 7.54
CA HIS A 59 -14.36 -10.34 6.47
C HIS A 59 -14.24 -8.86 6.90
N SER A 60 -13.50 -8.59 7.97
CA SER A 60 -13.25 -7.22 8.42
C SER A 60 -12.09 -6.61 7.65
N LEU A 61 -12.21 -5.31 7.35
CA LEU A 61 -11.23 -4.58 6.56
C LEU A 61 -9.93 -4.36 7.35
N VAL A 62 -8.84 -4.95 6.86
CA VAL A 62 -7.51 -4.84 7.46
C VAL A 62 -6.70 -3.71 6.83
N GLY A 63 -6.85 -3.50 5.53
CA GLY A 63 -6.03 -2.58 4.76
C GLY A 63 -6.43 -2.52 3.29
N TYR A 64 -5.74 -1.70 2.52
CA TYR A 64 -5.86 -1.65 1.07
C TYR A 64 -4.49 -1.70 0.39
N ALA A 65 -4.50 -2.04 -0.88
CA ALA A 65 -3.36 -1.98 -1.78
C ALA A 65 -3.76 -1.30 -3.09
N GLN A 66 -2.81 -0.56 -3.66
CA GLN A 66 -2.80 -0.09 -5.03
C GLN A 66 -1.63 -0.77 -5.74
N TYR A 67 -1.88 -1.28 -6.94
CA TYR A 67 -0.88 -1.86 -7.83
C TYR A 67 -0.76 -0.93 -9.04
N PHE A 68 0.09 0.09 -8.92
CA PHE A 68 0.25 1.14 -9.93
C PHE A 68 1.23 0.67 -11.01
N PRO A 69 0.79 0.49 -12.27
CA PRO A 69 1.67 0.00 -13.34
C PRO A 69 2.57 1.13 -13.87
N MET A 70 3.89 0.87 -13.89
CA MET A 70 4.93 1.77 -14.39
C MET A 70 5.86 1.03 -15.37
N GLY A 71 5.31 0.64 -16.53
CA GLY A 71 6.06 -0.15 -17.52
C GLY A 71 6.41 -1.54 -16.98
N HIS A 72 7.71 -1.79 -16.76
CA HIS A 72 8.24 -3.03 -16.17
C HIS A 72 8.31 -3.01 -14.64
N VAL A 73 7.71 -2.00 -14.00
CA VAL A 73 7.61 -1.86 -12.55
C VAL A 73 6.15 -1.86 -12.14
N THR A 74 5.83 -2.52 -11.02
CA THR A 74 4.55 -2.37 -10.33
C THR A 74 4.82 -1.69 -8.99
N ARG A 75 4.43 -0.42 -8.89
CA ARG A 75 4.58 0.38 -7.67
C ARG A 75 3.43 0.16 -6.72
N LEU A 76 3.75 -0.11 -5.46
CA LEU A 76 2.75 -0.36 -4.42
C LEU A 76 2.42 0.92 -3.66
N GLY A 77 1.13 1.24 -3.64
CA GLY A 77 0.52 2.07 -2.60
C GLY A 77 -0.20 1.16 -1.60
N LEU A 78 -0.14 1.43 -0.30
CA LEU A 78 -0.83 0.61 0.69
C LEU A 78 -1.12 1.38 1.98
N GLY A 79 -2.19 1.00 2.66
CA GLY A 79 -2.56 1.53 3.96
C GLY A 79 -3.15 0.44 4.85
N LEU A 80 -2.68 0.38 6.10
CA LEU A 80 -3.20 -0.53 7.12
C LEU A 80 -4.18 0.23 8.01
N HIS A 81 -5.34 -0.35 8.28
CA HIS A 81 -6.36 0.25 9.13
C HIS A 81 -5.74 0.78 10.45
N PRO A 82 -6.06 2.03 10.88
CA PRO A 82 -5.47 2.65 12.07
C PRO A 82 -5.50 1.77 13.33
N ASP A 83 -6.64 1.14 13.62
CA ASP A 83 -6.79 0.26 14.80
C ASP A 83 -6.06 -1.09 14.70
N ARG A 84 -5.51 -1.44 13.53
CA ARG A 84 -4.75 -2.68 13.31
C ARG A 84 -3.23 -2.44 13.40
N MET A 85 -2.83 -1.20 13.59
CA MET A 85 -1.45 -0.78 13.74
C MET A 85 -0.82 -1.31 15.04
N GLY A 86 0.48 -1.62 15.02
CA GLY A 86 1.22 -2.04 16.22
C GLY A 86 1.05 -3.51 16.65
N HIS A 87 0.15 -4.26 16.02
CA HIS A 87 -0.14 -5.67 16.39
C HIS A 87 0.71 -6.71 15.63
N GLY A 88 1.91 -6.34 15.14
CA GLY A 88 2.79 -7.25 14.41
C GLY A 88 2.30 -7.66 13.01
N LEU A 89 1.16 -7.13 12.54
CA LEU A 89 0.54 -7.49 11.26
C LEU A 89 1.25 -6.91 10.02
N GLY A 90 2.02 -5.84 10.20
CA GLY A 90 2.55 -5.02 9.09
C GLY A 90 3.37 -5.81 8.07
N SER A 91 4.34 -6.62 8.49
CA SER A 91 5.19 -7.38 7.56
C SER A 91 4.41 -8.44 6.80
N ARG A 92 3.50 -9.17 7.47
CA ARG A 92 2.64 -10.18 6.81
C ARG A 92 1.66 -9.52 5.82
N PHE A 93 1.13 -8.35 6.18
CA PHE A 93 0.25 -7.56 5.31
C PHE A 93 0.98 -7.11 4.05
N VAL A 94 2.17 -6.51 4.18
CA VAL A 94 2.98 -6.08 3.05
C VAL A 94 3.41 -7.26 2.19
N GLN A 95 3.88 -8.36 2.81
CA GLN A 95 4.34 -9.53 2.07
C GLN A 95 3.20 -10.16 1.25
N LEU A 96 1.97 -10.19 1.79
CA LEU A 96 0.79 -10.65 1.06
C LEU A 96 0.54 -9.80 -0.19
N ILE A 97 0.65 -8.47 -0.07
CA ILE A 97 0.46 -7.52 -1.18
C ILE A 97 1.57 -7.68 -2.22
N ALA A 98 2.84 -7.77 -1.80
CA ALA A 98 3.96 -7.92 -2.72
C ALA A 98 3.88 -9.23 -3.52
N ARG A 99 3.51 -10.34 -2.87
CA ARG A 99 3.27 -11.63 -3.55
C ARG A 99 2.15 -11.55 -4.58
N GLU A 100 1.08 -10.83 -4.24
CA GLU A 100 -0.01 -10.61 -5.18
C GLU A 100 0.43 -9.74 -6.36
N ALA A 101 1.29 -8.75 -6.15
CA ALA A 101 1.85 -7.93 -7.22
C ALA A 101 2.68 -8.77 -8.20
N VAL A 102 3.55 -9.65 -7.69
CA VAL A 102 4.31 -10.63 -8.50
C VAL A 102 3.37 -11.53 -9.29
N ARG A 103 2.29 -12.02 -8.67
CA ARG A 103 1.31 -12.89 -9.33
C ARG A 103 0.53 -12.16 -10.44
N ARG A 104 0.18 -10.89 -10.23
CA ARG A 104 -0.56 -10.06 -11.20
C ARG A 104 0.28 -9.66 -12.40
N SER A 105 1.57 -9.42 -12.18
CA SER A 105 2.50 -8.95 -13.22
C SER A 105 3.82 -9.71 -13.15
N PRO A 106 3.84 -10.98 -13.60
CA PRO A 106 5.07 -11.78 -13.58
C PRO A 106 6.18 -11.10 -14.39
N GLY A 107 7.36 -10.98 -13.79
CA GLY A 107 8.53 -10.33 -14.40
C GLY A 107 8.65 -8.83 -14.15
N ASN A 108 7.63 -8.17 -13.59
CA ASN A 108 7.78 -6.79 -13.14
C ASN A 108 8.61 -6.73 -11.85
N GLU A 109 9.45 -5.70 -11.76
CA GLU A 109 10.01 -5.27 -10.48
C GLU A 109 8.87 -4.72 -9.59
N ILE A 110 8.92 -4.98 -8.30
CA ILE A 110 7.93 -4.48 -7.35
C ILE A 110 8.61 -3.49 -6.41
N ASP A 111 8.13 -2.25 -6.40
CA ASP A 111 8.69 -1.20 -5.55
C ASP A 111 7.61 -0.48 -4.72
N LEU A 112 8.06 0.36 -3.80
CA LEU A 112 7.23 1.32 -3.08
C LEU A 112 8.04 2.55 -2.70
N GLU A 113 7.34 3.65 -2.48
CA GLU A 113 7.92 4.87 -1.90
C GLU A 113 7.49 5.01 -0.44
N VAL A 114 8.43 5.41 0.42
CA VAL A 114 8.15 5.68 1.83
C VAL A 114 8.93 6.88 2.31
N ALA A 115 8.28 7.76 3.08
CA ALA A 115 8.98 8.88 3.70
C ALA A 115 10.03 8.36 4.70
N SER A 116 11.25 8.89 4.65
CA SER A 116 12.39 8.36 5.41
C SER A 116 12.18 8.46 6.93
N TRP A 117 11.40 9.43 7.39
CA TRP A 117 11.02 9.59 8.80
C TRP A 117 10.02 8.52 9.27
N ASN A 118 9.29 7.85 8.36
CA ASN A 118 8.35 6.79 8.70
C ASN A 118 9.08 5.46 8.93
N LYS A 119 9.98 5.45 9.93
CA LYS A 119 10.82 4.30 10.30
C LYS A 119 10.00 3.06 10.64
N ARG A 120 8.74 3.23 11.04
CA ARG A 120 7.81 2.12 11.27
C ARG A 120 7.47 1.40 9.97
N ALA A 121 7.09 2.13 8.93
CA ALA A 121 6.78 1.56 7.63
C ALA A 121 8.04 0.94 7.00
N VAL A 122 9.18 1.64 7.02
CA VAL A 122 10.48 1.11 6.55
C VAL A 122 10.79 -0.25 7.17
N ARG A 123 10.73 -0.39 8.49
CA ARG A 123 10.97 -1.68 9.18
C ARG A 123 9.96 -2.77 8.79
N ALA A 124 8.72 -2.40 8.50
CA ALA A 124 7.71 -3.35 8.04
C ALA A 124 8.02 -3.86 6.63
N TYR A 125 8.49 -2.97 5.74
CA TYR A 125 8.90 -3.30 4.38
C TYR A 125 10.17 -4.16 4.37
N GLU A 126 11.19 -3.81 5.15
CA GLU A 126 12.41 -4.63 5.31
C GLU A 126 12.07 -6.06 5.74
N ARG A 127 11.24 -6.20 6.78
CA ARG A 127 10.79 -7.51 7.26
C ARG A 127 9.91 -8.26 6.27
N ALA A 128 9.25 -7.56 5.36
CA ALA A 128 8.46 -8.17 4.31
C ALA A 128 9.33 -8.67 3.15
N GLY A 129 10.59 -8.23 3.05
CA GLY A 129 11.54 -8.63 2.00
C GLY A 129 11.93 -7.49 1.06
N PHE A 130 11.68 -6.24 1.42
CA PHE A 130 12.15 -5.09 0.66
C PHE A 130 13.53 -4.62 1.14
N HIS A 131 14.30 -3.98 0.27
CA HIS A 131 15.52 -3.23 0.62
C HIS A 131 15.45 -1.83 0.02
N ILE A 132 16.18 -0.88 0.61
CA ILE A 132 16.29 0.48 0.06
C ILE A 132 17.18 0.41 -1.17
N GLU A 133 16.65 0.81 -2.32
CA GLU A 133 17.39 0.91 -3.58
C GLU A 133 17.88 2.35 -3.80
N ASP A 134 17.05 3.34 -3.46
CA ASP A 134 17.38 4.76 -3.65
C ASP A 134 16.78 5.66 -2.56
N THR A 135 17.33 6.87 -2.41
CA THR A 135 16.83 7.92 -1.51
C THR A 135 16.91 9.29 -2.18
N TYR A 136 15.79 10.00 -2.23
CA TYR A 136 15.69 11.31 -2.88
C TYR A 136 14.72 12.24 -2.16
N LEU A 137 14.84 13.54 -2.45
CA LEU A 137 13.92 14.56 -2.02
C LEU A 137 12.76 14.66 -3.00
N ARG A 138 11.53 14.52 -2.48
CA ARG A 138 10.30 14.66 -3.25
C ARG A 138 9.61 15.97 -2.88
N PRO A 139 9.24 16.82 -3.85
CA PRO A 139 8.42 18.00 -3.58
C PRO A 139 7.06 17.59 -2.98
N SER A 140 6.63 18.33 -1.96
CA SER A 140 5.28 18.25 -1.39
C SER A 140 4.75 19.65 -1.11
N PRO A 141 3.42 19.83 -0.95
CA PRO A 141 2.85 21.13 -0.58
C PRO A 141 3.41 21.72 0.72
N ALA A 142 3.93 20.88 1.63
CA ALA A 142 4.51 21.28 2.91
C ALA A 142 6.04 21.48 2.87
N GLY A 143 6.66 21.38 1.68
CA GLY A 143 8.11 21.39 1.50
C GLY A 143 8.65 20.06 0.96
N GLU A 144 9.96 19.94 0.83
CA GLU A 144 10.59 18.69 0.37
C GLU A 144 10.50 17.61 1.46
N VAL A 145 10.18 16.38 1.05
CA VAL A 145 10.16 15.20 1.91
C VAL A 145 11.19 14.22 1.39
N GLU A 146 12.13 13.82 2.24
CA GLU A 146 13.04 12.73 1.91
C GLU A 146 12.26 11.40 1.87
N CYS A 147 12.39 10.69 0.76
CA CYS A 147 11.72 9.42 0.49
C CYS A 147 12.75 8.35 0.13
N HIS A 148 12.53 7.13 0.62
CA HIS A 148 13.19 5.93 0.14
C HIS A 148 12.33 5.30 -0.95
N CYS A 149 12.97 4.91 -2.07
CA CYS A 149 12.42 3.89 -2.96
C CYS A 149 12.93 2.54 -2.46
N MET A 150 12.00 1.61 -2.18
CA MET A 150 12.33 0.28 -1.70
C MET A 150 11.85 -0.76 -2.70
N VAL A 151 12.72 -1.71 -3.04
CA VAL A 151 12.46 -2.77 -4.03
C VAL A 151 12.31 -4.11 -3.31
N PHE A 152 11.36 -4.93 -3.78
CA PHE A 152 11.08 -6.24 -3.22
C PHE A 152 12.01 -7.33 -3.79
N ASP A 153 12.67 -8.08 -2.92
CA ASP A 153 13.47 -9.23 -3.31
C ASP A 153 12.58 -10.46 -3.56
N ALA A 154 12.07 -10.58 -4.79
CA ALA A 154 11.22 -11.69 -5.21
C ALA A 154 11.94 -13.06 -5.20
N SER A 155 13.28 -13.09 -5.20
CA SER A 155 14.06 -14.34 -5.16
C SER A 155 13.87 -15.10 -3.82
N ARG A 156 13.43 -14.40 -2.78
CA ARG A 156 13.12 -14.99 -1.47
C ARG A 156 11.78 -15.73 -1.43
N LEU A 157 10.97 -15.64 -2.50
CA LEU A 157 9.71 -16.37 -2.59
C LEU A 157 9.91 -17.86 -2.95
N SER A 158 11.03 -18.23 -3.57
CA SER A 158 11.29 -19.60 -4.04
C SER A 158 11.83 -20.58 -2.99
N CYS A 159 12.10 -20.15 -1.75
CA CYS A 159 12.60 -21.03 -0.67
C CYS A 159 11.54 -21.44 0.37
N GLY A 160 10.25 -21.26 0.09
CA GLY A 160 9.16 -21.57 1.01
C GLY A 160 8.24 -22.68 0.49
N ASN A 161 8.81 -23.84 0.17
CA ASN A 161 8.10 -25.12 0.04
C ASN A 161 9.07 -26.20 0.49
N ASP A 162 9.13 -26.42 1.80
CA ASP A 162 9.53 -27.68 2.45
C ASP A 162 8.74 -27.80 3.76
#